data_AF-A0A7W4HGZ1-F1
#
_entry.id   AF-A0A7W4HGZ1-F1
#
_cell.length_a   1.000
_cell.length_b   1.000
_cell.length_c   1.000
_cell.angle_alpha   90.00
_cell.angle_beta   90.00
_cell.angle_gamma   90.00
#
_symmetry.space_group_name_H-M   'P 1'
#
loop_
_entity.id
_entity.type
_entity.pdbx_description
1 polymer ?
#
loop_
_entity_poly.entity_id
_entity_poly.type
_entity_poly.pdbx_seq_one_letter_code
_entity_poly.pdbx_strand_id
1 'polypeptide(L)'
;MELNLKKFNKQQLEEYYSFLDLIIERFGLQEDDERLVFNVNNEGQIVFTIGQRYVWITGTNKEDFKFEVISEKPISNKYSDFDGKPTAFWNGFSNISEVLKHQQTIFNAIEKELNRTQKSSYSKHNKEELEKMAFDADFRKEVLDQLKTITITDKPMKNTDKTLAVPLNQILFGAPGTGKTYHTKKMAVEIINGKKAQDRSREEINKEYEELIEAGQIVFTTFHQSLSYEDFIEGIKPETIDGNVTYEVKDGIFKQLCSRAIEQKPKNSDIEIYDFDKGWNDLIAEVEQNLLSDSMLLLPILTQDKGVYVTEITDNGNLKIKPKNSRLDIDYIVSYNRTKKLQGVFSDLSVVKNIDKEFRSVIGGSNSSAYWAVLNYINNKIKENNKEIDFEETKNHVLIIDEINRGNVSAIFGELITLLEEDKRKGNPEHTEAKLPYSGNNFSVPNNVYIIGTMNTADRSVEALDTALRRRFSFVEMQPDPNKLSEVENVDLSKLLETINKRIEVLIDKDHQIGHSYFIGIEDLDGLRRTFKDKIIPLLEEYFYGDFGKIGLVLGGAFIKLAENQVAFPKNFKYEEGFLEDKKIYHITFSKDWDEKVFKSIYGEVGNAE
;
A
#
# COMPACT_ATOMS: atom_id res chain seq x y z
N MET A 1 47.61 0.05 1.41
CA MET A 1 46.40 -0.75 1.08
C MET A 1 45.25 0.21 1.26
N GLU A 2 44.75 0.77 0.15
CA GLU A 2 43.59 1.67 0.18
C GLU A 2 42.45 1.01 0.94
N LEU A 3 41.79 1.78 1.80
CA LEU A 3 40.65 1.33 2.57
C LEU A 3 39.51 1.07 1.58
N ASN A 4 39.24 -0.21 1.26
CA ASN A 4 38.15 -0.53 0.35
C ASN A 4 36.82 -0.54 1.12
N LEU A 5 36.25 0.65 1.33
CA LEU A 5 34.99 0.84 2.05
C LEU A 5 33.77 0.21 1.34
N LYS A 6 33.89 -0.17 0.05
CA LYS A 6 32.82 -0.83 -0.72
C LYS A 6 32.45 -2.23 -0.19
N LYS A 7 33.23 -2.78 0.74
CA LYS A 7 32.94 -4.07 1.39
C LYS A 7 32.01 -3.94 2.59
N PHE A 8 31.74 -2.73 3.08
CA PHE A 8 30.93 -2.49 4.26
C PHE A 8 29.50 -2.13 3.90
N ASN A 9 28.57 -2.57 4.74
CA ASN A 9 27.16 -2.24 4.64
C ASN A 9 26.95 -0.77 5.07
N LYS A 10 26.38 0.08 4.19
CA LYS A 10 26.16 1.52 4.47
C LYS A 10 25.36 1.77 5.75
N GLN A 11 24.25 1.06 5.95
CA GLN A 11 23.41 1.22 7.13
C GLN A 11 24.16 0.81 8.40
N GLN A 12 24.92 -0.28 8.35
CA GLN A 12 25.76 -0.71 9.48
C GLN A 12 26.85 0.32 9.80
N LEU A 13 27.43 0.97 8.79
CA LEU A 13 28.37 2.06 8.99
C LEU A 13 27.70 3.29 9.62
N GLU A 14 26.52 3.69 9.14
CA GLU A 14 25.75 4.79 9.73
C GLU A 14 25.42 4.52 11.20
N GLU A 15 24.97 3.31 11.54
CA GLU A 15 24.72 2.87 12.91
C GLU A 15 26.00 2.83 13.75
N TYR A 16 27.13 2.36 13.17
CA TYR A 16 28.43 2.34 13.83
C TYR A 16 28.91 3.75 14.20
N TYR A 17 28.89 4.68 13.25
CA TYR A 17 29.32 6.05 13.46
C TYR A 17 28.35 6.82 14.37
N SER A 18 27.05 6.54 14.31
CA SER A 18 26.08 7.14 15.24
C SER A 18 26.36 6.81 16.70
N PHE A 19 26.76 5.56 17.01
CA PHE A 19 27.14 5.20 18.37
C PHE A 19 28.54 5.70 18.75
N LEU A 20 29.46 5.73 17.79
CA LEU A 20 30.78 6.30 17.99
C LEU A 20 30.71 7.81 18.32
N ASP A 21 29.81 8.55 17.66
CA ASP A 21 29.55 9.97 17.96
C ASP A 21 29.12 10.14 19.43
N LEU A 22 28.28 9.25 19.97
CA LEU A 22 27.90 9.27 21.39
C LEU A 22 29.09 9.04 22.33
N ILE A 23 30.05 8.18 21.95
CA ILE A 23 31.29 7.96 22.71
C ILE A 23 32.16 9.20 22.67
N ILE A 24 32.38 9.77 21.47
CA ILE A 24 33.20 10.97 21.24
C ILE A 24 32.64 12.15 22.03
N GLU A 25 31.34 12.40 21.93
CA GLU A 25 30.64 13.48 22.64
C GLU A 25 30.72 13.28 24.16
N ARG A 26 30.50 12.06 24.64
CA ARG A 26 30.50 11.77 26.08
C ARG A 26 31.86 12.02 26.74
N PHE A 27 32.95 11.65 26.06
CA PHE A 27 34.31 11.69 26.62
C PHE A 27 35.14 12.87 26.11
N GLY A 28 34.59 13.72 25.24
CA GLY A 28 35.30 14.86 24.66
C GLY A 28 36.54 14.45 23.87
N LEU A 29 36.44 13.34 23.12
CA LEU A 29 37.57 12.83 22.32
C LEU A 29 37.87 13.77 21.16
N GLN A 30 39.14 13.86 20.75
CA GLN A 30 39.60 14.76 19.68
C GLN A 30 40.39 13.98 18.63
N GLU A 31 40.43 14.51 17.42
CA GLU A 31 41.33 14.07 16.36
C GLU A 31 42.79 14.15 16.83
N ASP A 32 43.64 13.23 16.39
CA ASP A 32 45.05 13.08 16.79
C ASP A 32 45.30 12.67 18.26
N ASP A 33 44.27 12.28 19.03
CA ASP A 33 44.45 11.74 20.37
C ASP A 33 45.23 10.40 20.30
N GLU A 34 46.48 10.41 20.77
CA GLU A 34 47.40 9.28 20.69
C GLU A 34 46.90 8.00 21.41
N ARG A 35 45.84 8.09 22.21
CA ARG A 35 45.18 6.97 22.86
C ARG A 35 44.25 6.22 21.92
N LEU A 36 43.77 6.85 20.85
CA LEU A 36 42.76 6.34 19.95
C LEU A 36 43.39 5.69 18.72
N VAL A 37 42.79 4.60 18.25
CA VAL A 37 43.16 3.96 16.99
C VAL A 37 41.91 3.50 16.28
N PHE A 38 41.78 3.90 15.01
CA PHE A 38 40.74 3.49 14.08
C PHE A 38 41.38 2.63 13.00
N ASN A 39 41.00 1.36 12.91
CA ASN A 39 41.58 0.46 11.90
C ASN A 39 40.57 -0.57 11.39
N VAL A 40 41.03 -1.38 10.43
CA VAL A 40 40.33 -2.57 9.95
C VAL A 40 41.16 -3.79 10.33
N ASN A 41 40.56 -4.75 11.03
CA ASN A 41 41.26 -5.98 11.43
C ASN A 41 41.35 -7.00 10.28
N ASN A 42 41.99 -8.14 10.52
CA ASN A 42 42.19 -9.19 9.50
C ASN A 42 40.90 -9.84 9.01
N GLU A 43 39.81 -9.71 9.76
CA GLU A 43 38.49 -10.23 9.42
C GLU A 43 37.66 -9.23 8.60
N GLY A 44 38.21 -8.03 8.36
CA GLY A 44 37.56 -6.98 7.59
C GLY A 44 36.57 -6.16 8.41
N GLN A 45 36.69 -6.14 9.74
CA GLN A 45 35.84 -5.35 10.63
C GLN A 45 36.48 -4.00 10.93
N ILE A 46 35.68 -2.92 11.01
CA ILE A 46 36.12 -1.64 11.56
C ILE A 46 36.19 -1.79 13.07
N VAL A 47 37.35 -1.44 13.62
CA VAL A 47 37.66 -1.53 15.04
C VAL A 47 38.05 -0.16 15.55
N PHE A 48 37.34 0.31 16.56
CA PHE A 48 37.74 1.44 17.38
C PHE A 48 38.39 0.92 18.65
N THR A 49 39.62 1.38 18.87
CA THR A 49 40.50 0.95 19.96
C THR A 49 40.85 2.13 20.84
N ILE A 50 40.81 1.91 22.15
CA ILE A 50 41.34 2.85 23.14
C ILE A 50 42.49 2.16 23.88
N GLY A 51 43.67 2.74 23.80
CA GLY A 51 44.88 2.17 24.38
C GLY A 51 45.22 0.82 23.78
N GLN A 52 44.99 -0.25 24.54
CA GLN A 52 45.24 -1.64 24.10
C GLN A 52 43.95 -2.46 23.97
N ARG A 53 42.77 -1.83 23.95
CA ARG A 53 41.49 -2.53 23.94
C ARG A 53 40.59 -2.11 22.82
N TYR A 54 39.98 -3.12 22.18
CA TYR A 54 38.89 -2.92 21.23
C TYR A 54 37.63 -2.58 22.02
N VAL A 55 37.06 -1.43 21.73
CA VAL A 55 35.92 -0.89 22.48
C VAL A 55 34.62 -0.92 21.66
N TRP A 56 34.72 -0.79 20.34
CA TRP A 56 33.57 -0.78 19.43
C TRP A 56 33.95 -1.34 18.05
N ILE A 57 33.32 -2.44 17.67
CA ILE A 57 33.66 -3.23 16.48
C ILE A 57 32.42 -3.46 15.63
N THR A 58 32.54 -3.37 14.31
CA THR A 58 31.50 -3.82 13.37
C THR A 58 31.52 -5.34 13.23
N GLY A 59 30.37 -6.02 13.27
CA GLY A 59 30.27 -7.46 12.96
C GLY A 59 30.66 -7.80 11.52
N THR A 60 31.04 -9.05 11.26
CA THR A 60 31.31 -9.55 9.89
C THR A 60 30.02 -10.06 9.22
N ASN A 61 29.96 -10.07 7.89
CA ASN A 61 28.86 -10.68 7.12
C ASN A 61 28.72 -12.22 7.31
N LYS A 62 29.61 -12.86 8.09
CA LYS A 62 29.61 -14.31 8.33
C LYS A 62 29.11 -14.70 9.71
N GLU A 63 29.00 -13.74 10.63
CA GLU A 63 28.67 -14.00 12.02
C GLU A 63 27.29 -13.50 12.41
N ASP A 64 26.85 -14.00 13.54
CA ASP A 64 25.49 -14.02 14.03
C ASP A 64 25.12 -12.72 14.80
N PHE A 65 25.93 -11.66 14.64
CA PHE A 65 25.81 -10.35 15.28
C PHE A 65 26.30 -9.21 14.35
N LYS A 66 25.78 -7.99 14.54
CA LYS A 66 26.11 -6.79 13.76
C LYS A 66 27.11 -5.86 14.45
N PHE A 67 27.22 -5.90 15.78
CA PHE A 67 28.11 -5.04 16.57
C PHE A 67 28.72 -5.77 17.76
N GLU A 68 29.93 -5.39 18.14
CA GLU A 68 30.62 -5.89 19.33
C GLU A 68 31.12 -4.72 20.20
N VAL A 69 30.83 -4.79 21.51
CA VAL A 69 31.17 -3.75 22.50
C VAL A 69 31.89 -4.32 23.71
N ILE A 70 32.70 -3.47 24.33
CA ILE A 70 33.30 -3.77 25.63
C ILE A 70 32.32 -3.54 26.79
N SER A 71 32.41 -4.37 27.82
CA SER A 71 31.72 -4.16 29.11
C SER A 71 32.52 -4.75 30.28
N GLU A 72 32.16 -4.39 31.51
CA GLU A 72 32.78 -4.97 32.73
C GLU A 72 32.19 -6.33 33.13
N LYS A 73 30.99 -6.65 32.63
CA LYS A 73 30.25 -7.88 32.91
C LYS A 73 29.49 -8.29 31.65
N PRO A 74 29.23 -9.59 31.42
CA PRO A 74 28.40 -10.01 30.29
C PRO A 74 27.04 -9.30 30.28
N ILE A 75 26.73 -8.66 29.15
CA ILE A 75 25.48 -7.93 28.90
C ILE A 75 24.71 -8.47 27.69
N SER A 76 25.21 -9.52 27.05
CA SER A 76 24.55 -10.20 25.93
C SER A 76 24.60 -11.71 26.11
N ASN A 77 23.77 -12.44 25.37
CA ASN A 77 23.84 -13.91 25.31
C ASN A 77 25.02 -14.42 24.46
N LYS A 78 25.71 -13.53 23.75
CA LYS A 78 26.85 -13.81 22.87
C LYS A 78 28.04 -12.99 23.35
N TYR A 79 28.71 -13.46 24.40
CA TYR A 79 29.86 -12.78 24.97
C TYR A 79 31.11 -13.66 25.00
N SER A 80 32.27 -13.02 24.95
CA SER A 80 33.58 -13.66 25.11
C SER A 80 34.41 -12.89 26.15
N ASP A 81 35.28 -13.62 26.86
CA ASP A 81 36.21 -13.01 27.81
C ASP A 81 37.40 -12.41 27.07
N PHE A 82 37.79 -11.20 27.45
CA PHE A 82 38.99 -10.58 26.94
C PHE A 82 40.16 -10.88 27.88
N ASP A 83 41.16 -11.59 27.37
CA ASP A 83 42.32 -12.02 28.15
C ASP A 83 43.18 -10.79 28.54
N GLY A 84 43.02 -10.28 29.77
CA GLY A 84 43.74 -9.10 30.25
C GLY A 84 43.22 -8.50 31.57
N LYS A 85 44.03 -7.64 32.21
CA LYS A 85 43.65 -6.90 33.44
C LYS A 85 43.38 -5.41 33.14
N PRO A 86 42.28 -4.82 33.66
CA PRO A 86 41.16 -5.42 34.42
C PRO A 86 40.24 -6.29 33.54
N THR A 87 39.47 -7.21 34.13
CA THR A 87 38.54 -8.07 33.36
C THR A 87 37.55 -7.24 32.54
N ALA A 88 37.37 -7.60 31.27
CA ALA A 88 36.33 -7.04 30.41
C ALA A 88 35.79 -8.13 29.48
N PHE A 89 34.59 -7.90 28.96
CA PHE A 89 33.90 -8.82 28.08
C PHE A 89 33.59 -8.13 26.76
N TRP A 90 33.72 -8.87 25.66
CA TRP A 90 33.15 -8.49 24.38
C TRP A 90 31.73 -9.03 24.28
N ASN A 91 30.81 -8.22 23.79
CA ASN A 91 29.39 -8.54 23.74
C ASN A 91 28.85 -8.27 22.35
N GLY A 92 28.37 -9.33 21.68
CA GLY A 92 27.78 -9.28 20.36
C GLY A 92 26.30 -8.94 20.40
N PHE A 93 25.89 -7.98 19.57
CA PHE A 93 24.50 -7.55 19.40
C PHE A 93 24.10 -7.57 17.92
N SER A 94 22.87 -8.00 17.64
CA SER A 94 22.35 -8.10 16.26
C SER A 94 21.79 -6.79 15.71
N ASN A 95 21.58 -5.78 16.56
CA ASN A 95 21.09 -4.46 16.16
C ASN A 95 21.56 -3.36 17.15
N ILE A 96 21.61 -2.11 16.68
CA ILE A 96 22.09 -0.98 17.51
C ILE A 96 21.15 -0.64 18.68
N SER A 97 19.86 -0.94 18.56
CA SER A 97 18.89 -0.66 19.63
C SER A 97 19.17 -1.47 20.89
N GLU A 98 19.70 -2.69 20.76
CA GLU A 98 20.15 -3.49 21.91
C GLU A 98 21.43 -2.94 22.55
N VAL A 99 22.38 -2.46 21.74
CA VAL A 99 23.58 -1.78 22.25
C VAL A 99 23.20 -0.57 23.11
N LEU A 100 22.28 0.25 22.62
CA LEU A 100 21.82 1.46 23.31
C LEU A 100 21.16 1.17 24.68
N LYS A 101 20.50 0.01 24.85
CA LYS A 101 19.95 -0.41 26.16
C LYS A 101 21.04 -0.57 27.23
N HIS A 102 22.27 -0.85 26.82
CA HIS A 102 23.41 -1.10 27.70
C HIS A 102 24.45 0.03 27.69
N GLN A 103 24.12 1.18 27.10
CA GLN A 103 25.03 2.32 26.89
C GLN A 103 25.81 2.71 28.15
N GLN A 104 25.15 2.82 29.31
CA GLN A 104 25.82 3.22 30.55
C GLN A 104 26.91 2.21 30.98
N THR A 105 26.65 0.91 30.83
CA THR A 105 27.62 -0.13 31.18
C THR A 105 28.82 -0.12 30.23
N ILE A 106 28.58 0.13 28.94
CA ILE A 106 29.61 0.26 27.92
C ILE A 106 30.49 1.49 28.21
N PHE A 107 29.87 2.63 28.52
CA PHE A 107 30.58 3.87 28.82
C PHE A 107 31.46 3.75 30.06
N ASN A 108 31.00 3.10 31.13
CA ASN A 108 31.84 2.86 32.31
C ASN A 108 33.10 2.05 31.97
N ALA A 109 32.99 1.06 31.08
CA ALA A 109 34.13 0.27 30.63
C ALA A 109 35.10 1.11 29.78
N ILE A 110 34.59 1.96 28.87
CA ILE A 110 35.38 2.88 28.06
C ILE A 110 36.13 3.90 28.93
N GLU A 111 35.46 4.47 29.93
CA GLU A 111 36.05 5.45 30.85
C GLU A 111 37.29 4.88 31.57
N LYS A 112 37.22 3.61 32.00
CA LYS A 112 38.36 2.91 32.61
C LYS A 112 39.54 2.76 31.64
N GLU A 113 39.27 2.50 30.37
CA GLU A 113 40.30 2.39 29.33
C GLU A 113 40.98 3.73 29.05
N LEU A 114 40.19 4.80 28.95
CA LEU A 114 40.70 6.16 28.76
C LEU A 114 41.57 6.62 29.94
N ASN A 115 41.16 6.32 31.17
CA ASN A 115 41.86 6.75 32.38
C ASN A 115 43.19 6.04 32.61
N ARG A 116 43.39 4.84 32.04
CA ARG A 116 44.60 4.02 32.26
C ARG A 116 45.60 4.05 31.11
N THR A 117 45.26 4.71 30.00
CA THR A 117 46.10 4.72 28.80
C THR A 117 46.60 6.13 28.48
N GLN A 118 47.88 6.24 28.14
CA GLN A 118 48.51 7.49 27.70
C GLN A 118 48.76 7.48 26.18
N LYS A 119 48.92 6.28 25.60
CA LYS A 119 49.15 6.07 24.16
C LYS A 119 48.76 4.66 23.78
N SER A 120 48.20 4.49 22.59
CA SER A 120 47.94 3.16 22.02
C SER A 120 49.21 2.54 21.46
N SER A 121 49.47 1.27 21.79
CA SER A 121 50.51 0.47 21.12
C SER A 121 50.13 0.11 19.67
N TYR A 122 48.87 0.31 19.30
CA TYR A 122 48.36 0.06 17.96
C TYR A 122 48.39 1.30 17.06
N SER A 123 48.99 2.42 17.51
CA SER A 123 49.00 3.69 16.75
C SER A 123 49.51 3.56 15.32
N LYS A 124 50.47 2.66 15.06
CA LYS A 124 50.99 2.35 13.72
C LYS A 124 49.96 1.72 12.77
N HIS A 125 48.86 1.19 13.30
CA HIS A 125 47.79 0.57 12.53
C HIS A 125 46.63 1.52 12.24
N ASN A 126 46.68 2.74 12.78
CA ASN A 126 45.65 3.74 12.57
C ASN A 126 45.47 4.06 11.08
N LYS A 127 44.22 4.23 10.67
CA LYS A 127 43.81 4.59 9.32
C LYS A 127 43.28 6.01 9.34
N GLU A 128 44.08 6.93 8.80
CA GLU A 128 43.76 8.36 8.71
C GLU A 128 42.34 8.61 8.16
N GLU A 129 41.92 7.83 7.15
CA GLU A 129 40.57 7.95 6.58
C GLU A 129 39.45 7.58 7.57
N LEU A 130 39.62 6.54 8.40
CA LEU A 130 38.61 6.15 9.40
C LEU A 130 38.56 7.12 10.58
N GLU A 131 39.73 7.62 10.99
CA GLU A 131 39.83 8.67 12.01
C GLU A 131 39.17 9.95 11.54
N LYS A 132 39.45 10.37 10.30
CA LYS A 132 38.81 11.53 9.70
C LYS A 132 37.29 11.35 9.62
N MET A 133 36.79 10.17 9.26
CA MET A 133 35.34 9.88 9.31
C MET A 133 34.74 9.92 10.73
N ALA A 134 35.54 9.67 11.77
CA ALA A 134 35.07 9.74 13.15
C ALA A 134 34.86 11.19 13.61
N PHE A 135 35.70 12.14 13.16
CA PHE A 135 35.70 13.52 13.64
C PHE A 135 35.17 14.57 12.64
N ASP A 136 35.16 14.27 11.34
CA ASP A 136 34.64 15.14 10.28
C ASP A 136 33.33 14.56 9.70
N ALA A 137 32.21 15.10 10.17
CA ALA A 137 30.87 14.63 9.78
C ALA A 137 30.55 14.90 8.30
N ASP A 138 31.09 15.98 7.72
CA ASP A 138 30.87 16.33 6.32
C ASP A 138 31.67 15.39 5.41
N PHE A 139 32.94 15.12 5.74
CA PHE A 139 33.76 14.12 5.06
C PHE A 139 33.14 12.72 5.17
N ARG A 140 32.66 12.33 6.36
CA ARG A 140 31.96 11.06 6.57
C ARG A 140 30.73 10.96 5.67
N LYS A 141 29.92 12.01 5.59
CA LYS A 141 28.73 12.04 4.73
C LYS A 141 29.07 11.89 3.25
N GLU A 142 30.10 12.58 2.79
CA GLU A 142 30.59 12.47 1.41
C GLU A 142 31.02 11.03 1.09
N VAL A 143 31.83 10.41 1.96
CA VAL A 143 32.30 9.03 1.81
C VAL A 143 31.12 8.04 1.80
N LEU A 144 30.16 8.18 2.73
CA LEU A 144 28.98 7.31 2.80
C LEU A 144 28.03 7.50 1.61
N ASP A 145 27.96 8.68 1.02
CA ASP A 145 27.17 8.93 -0.18
C ASP A 145 27.82 8.35 -1.44
N GLN A 146 29.16 8.32 -1.51
CA GLN A 146 29.89 7.62 -2.59
C GLN A 146 29.73 6.09 -2.54
N LEU A 147 29.36 5.51 -1.39
CA LEU A 147 29.05 4.07 -1.25
C LEU A 147 27.70 3.66 -1.85
N LYS A 148 26.86 4.60 -2.32
CA LYS A 148 25.49 4.34 -2.85
C LYS A 148 25.40 3.46 -4.11
N THR A 149 26.49 2.89 -4.62
CA THR A 149 26.47 2.04 -5.84
C THR A 149 26.68 0.54 -5.59
N ILE A 150 26.86 0.05 -4.36
CA ILE A 150 26.99 -1.40 -4.11
C ILE A 150 26.16 -1.84 -2.90
N THR A 151 25.27 -2.77 -3.18
CA THR A 151 24.16 -3.30 -2.40
C THR A 151 24.59 -3.94 -1.07
N ILE A 152 23.87 -3.59 0.00
CA ILE A 152 23.85 -4.30 1.26
C ILE A 152 23.31 -5.72 1.04
N THR A 153 24.10 -6.70 1.47
CA THR A 153 23.67 -8.09 1.68
C THR A 153 22.77 -8.19 2.92
N ASP A 154 21.52 -7.76 2.81
CA ASP A 154 20.47 -8.74 3.09
C ASP A 154 20.51 -9.70 1.90
N LYS A 155 20.15 -10.98 2.03
CA LYS A 155 19.70 -11.68 0.81
C LYS A 155 18.71 -10.72 0.17
N PRO A 156 18.89 -10.27 -1.09
CA PRO A 156 17.84 -9.50 -1.73
C PRO A 156 16.58 -10.30 -1.47
N MET A 157 15.51 -9.64 -0.97
CA MET A 157 14.17 -10.23 -1.11
C MET A 157 14.20 -10.78 -2.53
N LYS A 158 14.12 -12.10 -2.66
CA LYS A 158 14.20 -12.70 -3.99
C LYS A 158 13.18 -11.92 -4.77
N ASN A 159 13.62 -11.21 -5.82
CA ASN A 159 12.69 -10.70 -6.79
C ASN A 159 12.22 -11.96 -7.52
N THR A 160 11.29 -12.68 -6.89
CA THR A 160 10.72 -13.92 -7.41
C THR A 160 9.84 -13.65 -8.61
N ASP A 161 9.55 -12.38 -8.91
CA ASP A 161 8.88 -12.00 -10.13
C ASP A 161 9.87 -11.71 -11.27
N LYS A 162 10.02 -12.71 -12.15
CA LYS A 162 10.55 -12.54 -13.51
C LYS A 162 9.46 -12.02 -14.46
N THR A 163 8.65 -11.09 -13.98
CA THR A 163 7.57 -10.45 -14.74
C THR A 163 7.51 -9.00 -14.32
N LEU A 164 7.37 -8.07 -15.27
CA LEU A 164 7.00 -6.68 -14.96
C LEU A 164 5.65 -6.73 -14.23
N ALA A 165 5.67 -6.83 -12.91
CA ALA A 165 4.47 -7.01 -12.09
C ALA A 165 3.61 -5.76 -12.24
N VAL A 166 2.37 -5.95 -12.68
CA VAL A 166 1.38 -4.88 -12.70
C VAL A 166 1.15 -4.46 -11.26
N PRO A 167 1.31 -3.17 -10.89
CA PRO A 167 1.10 -2.72 -9.51
C PRO A 167 -0.29 -3.09 -9.01
N LEU A 168 -0.39 -3.57 -7.76
CA LEU A 168 -1.67 -3.95 -7.17
C LEU A 168 -2.65 -2.77 -7.05
N ASN A 169 -2.12 -1.56 -6.85
CA ASN A 169 -2.90 -0.33 -6.80
C ASN A 169 -2.33 0.67 -7.80
N GLN A 170 -3.19 1.18 -8.69
CA GLN A 170 -2.77 2.10 -9.73
C GLN A 170 -3.80 3.20 -9.93
N ILE A 171 -3.36 4.43 -10.17
CA ILE A 171 -4.21 5.56 -10.53
C ILE A 171 -3.78 6.07 -11.90
N LEU A 172 -4.69 6.01 -12.86
CA LEU A 172 -4.56 6.68 -14.15
C LEU A 172 -4.99 8.14 -13.97
N PHE A 173 -4.11 9.10 -14.19
CA PHE A 173 -4.42 10.51 -13.99
C PHE A 173 -4.07 11.38 -15.19
N GLY A 174 -4.71 12.53 -15.31
CA GLY A 174 -4.40 13.53 -16.33
C GLY A 174 -5.62 14.32 -16.77
N ALA A 175 -5.41 15.13 -17.81
CA ALA A 175 -6.42 15.96 -18.44
C ALA A 175 -7.72 15.20 -18.84
N PRO A 176 -8.87 15.88 -18.91
CA PRO A 176 -10.11 15.29 -19.39
C PRO A 176 -9.95 14.81 -20.85
N GLY A 177 -10.58 13.68 -21.15
CA GLY A 177 -10.60 13.14 -22.50
C GLY A 177 -9.31 12.46 -22.99
N THR A 178 -8.38 12.08 -22.11
CA THR A 178 -7.16 11.34 -22.46
C THR A 178 -7.35 9.81 -22.51
N GLY A 179 -8.58 9.32 -22.28
CA GLY A 179 -8.93 7.90 -22.42
C GLY A 179 -8.71 7.06 -21.16
N LYS A 180 -8.55 7.66 -19.98
CA LYS A 180 -8.31 6.94 -18.70
C LYS A 180 -9.29 5.78 -18.49
N THR A 181 -10.59 6.04 -18.46
CA THR A 181 -11.65 5.03 -18.31
C THR A 181 -11.71 4.03 -19.48
N TYR A 182 -11.27 4.44 -20.67
CA TYR A 182 -11.14 3.53 -21.80
C TYR A 182 -10.03 2.49 -21.57
N HIS A 183 -8.91 2.90 -20.95
CA HIS A 183 -7.77 2.05 -20.64
C HIS A 183 -8.03 1.10 -19.46
N THR A 184 -8.82 1.50 -18.45
CA THR A 184 -9.11 0.64 -17.27
C THR A 184 -9.75 -0.69 -17.65
N LYS A 185 -10.67 -0.72 -18.61
CA LYS A 185 -11.30 -1.98 -19.09
C LYS A 185 -10.26 -2.98 -19.60
N LYS A 186 -9.37 -2.52 -20.49
CA LYS A 186 -8.30 -3.36 -21.06
C LYS A 186 -7.37 -3.87 -19.97
N MET A 187 -6.96 -3.00 -19.05
CA MET A 187 -6.08 -3.35 -17.94
C MET A 187 -6.72 -4.38 -17.00
N ALA A 188 -8.00 -4.20 -16.63
CA ALA A 188 -8.69 -5.13 -15.76
C ALA A 188 -8.77 -6.54 -16.37
N VAL A 189 -9.12 -6.64 -17.66
CA VAL A 189 -9.14 -7.92 -18.37
C VAL A 189 -7.74 -8.55 -18.43
N GLU A 190 -6.69 -7.76 -18.71
CA GLU A 190 -5.30 -8.25 -18.76
C GLU A 190 -4.76 -8.69 -17.39
N ILE A 191 -5.19 -8.04 -16.31
CA ILE A 191 -4.83 -8.44 -14.95
C ILE A 191 -5.47 -9.79 -14.61
N ILE A 192 -6.74 -9.99 -14.99
CA ILE A 192 -7.48 -11.22 -14.63
C ILE A 192 -7.06 -12.40 -15.49
N ASN A 193 -7.01 -12.22 -16.82
CA ASN A 193 -6.80 -13.31 -17.76
C ASN A 193 -5.37 -13.38 -18.31
N GLY A 194 -4.47 -12.50 -17.83
CA GLY A 194 -3.12 -12.35 -18.33
C GLY A 194 -3.05 -11.58 -19.64
N LYS A 195 -1.86 -11.05 -19.96
CA LYS A 195 -1.59 -10.44 -21.28
C LYS A 195 -1.60 -11.52 -22.35
N LYS A 196 -2.56 -11.45 -23.28
CA LYS A 196 -2.60 -12.31 -24.46
C LYS A 196 -1.62 -11.76 -25.52
N ALA A 197 -0.93 -12.66 -26.24
CA ALA A 197 0.16 -12.31 -27.17
C ALA A 197 -0.31 -11.67 -28.51
N GLN A 198 -1.62 -11.50 -28.72
CA GLN A 198 -2.21 -10.95 -29.95
C GLN A 198 -2.90 -9.61 -29.71
N ASP A 199 -2.90 -8.75 -30.73
CA ASP A 199 -3.73 -7.56 -30.79
C ASP A 199 -5.21 -7.98 -30.83
N ARG A 200 -5.86 -7.90 -29.66
CA ARG A 200 -7.30 -8.12 -29.52
C ARG A 200 -8.06 -6.90 -30.00
N SER A 201 -9.18 -7.14 -30.67
CA SER A 201 -10.16 -6.10 -30.99
C SER A 201 -10.77 -5.51 -29.71
N ARG A 202 -11.32 -4.30 -29.82
CA ARG A 202 -11.96 -3.65 -28.66
C ARG A 202 -13.25 -4.35 -28.26
N GLU A 203 -13.96 -4.90 -29.23
CA GLU A 203 -15.20 -5.64 -29.06
C GLU A 203 -14.96 -6.90 -28.21
N GLU A 204 -13.88 -7.63 -28.47
CA GLU A 204 -13.48 -8.80 -27.67
C GLU A 204 -13.17 -8.42 -26.22
N ILE A 205 -12.40 -7.34 -26.01
CA ILE A 205 -12.06 -6.86 -24.66
C ILE A 205 -13.32 -6.43 -23.91
N ASN A 206 -14.23 -5.70 -24.57
CA ASN A 206 -15.46 -5.24 -23.94
C ASN A 206 -16.36 -6.42 -23.56
N LYS A 207 -16.50 -7.43 -24.44
CA LYS A 207 -17.30 -8.62 -24.14
C LYS A 207 -16.75 -9.36 -22.92
N GLU A 208 -15.45 -9.63 -22.90
CA GLU A 208 -14.76 -10.31 -21.80
C GLU A 208 -14.85 -9.49 -20.49
N TYR A 209 -14.80 -8.16 -20.60
CA TYR A 209 -15.00 -7.26 -19.46
C TYR A 209 -16.41 -7.39 -18.84
N GLU A 210 -17.47 -7.43 -19.65
CA GLU A 210 -18.84 -7.59 -19.14
C GLU A 210 -19.04 -8.97 -18.51
N GLU A 211 -18.51 -10.04 -19.12
CA GLU A 211 -18.54 -11.40 -18.56
C GLU A 211 -17.87 -11.46 -17.16
N LEU A 212 -16.75 -10.74 -16.99
CA LEU A 212 -16.04 -10.67 -15.71
C LEU A 212 -16.75 -9.80 -14.65
N ILE A 213 -17.54 -8.80 -15.06
CA ILE A 213 -18.44 -8.06 -14.15
C ILE A 213 -19.57 -8.97 -13.67
N GLU A 214 -20.22 -9.70 -14.58
CA GLU A 214 -21.30 -10.63 -14.25
C GLU A 214 -20.80 -11.74 -13.32
N ALA A 215 -19.58 -12.23 -13.53
CA ALA A 215 -18.91 -13.18 -12.63
C ALA A 215 -18.50 -12.58 -11.27
N GLY A 216 -18.62 -11.26 -11.10
CA GLY A 216 -18.24 -10.55 -9.88
C GLY A 216 -16.73 -10.42 -9.65
N GLN A 217 -15.91 -10.71 -10.67
CA GLN A 217 -14.45 -10.57 -10.64
C GLN A 217 -13.99 -9.14 -10.88
N ILE A 218 -14.75 -8.38 -11.69
CA ILE A 218 -14.57 -6.94 -11.85
C ILE A 218 -15.72 -6.24 -11.13
N VAL A 219 -15.38 -5.24 -10.33
CA VAL A 219 -16.37 -4.33 -9.73
C VAL A 219 -16.01 -2.92 -10.16
N PHE A 220 -16.97 -2.22 -10.75
CA PHE A 220 -16.84 -0.83 -11.12
C PHE A 220 -17.63 0.04 -10.16
N THR A 221 -17.02 1.10 -9.65
CA THR A 221 -17.68 2.12 -8.83
C THR A 221 -17.14 3.51 -9.16
N THR A 222 -17.91 4.54 -8.83
CA THR A 222 -17.53 5.94 -9.02
C THR A 222 -17.54 6.64 -7.67
N PHE A 223 -16.45 7.33 -7.33
CA PHE A 223 -16.40 8.11 -6.10
C PHE A 223 -17.12 9.44 -6.28
N HIS A 224 -17.85 9.81 -5.24
CA HIS A 224 -18.67 11.00 -5.17
C HIS A 224 -18.75 11.44 -3.70
N GLN A 225 -19.08 12.71 -3.46
CA GLN A 225 -19.00 13.33 -2.13
C GLN A 225 -19.86 12.64 -1.06
N SER A 226 -20.90 11.91 -1.46
CA SER A 226 -21.77 11.17 -0.53
C SER A 226 -21.35 9.72 -0.28
N LEU A 227 -20.35 9.18 -1.01
CA LEU A 227 -19.86 7.83 -0.72
C LEU A 227 -19.13 7.82 0.61
N SER A 228 -19.49 6.89 1.48
CA SER A 228 -18.91 6.76 2.81
C SER A 228 -18.30 5.37 3.05
N TYR A 229 -17.67 5.23 4.22
CA TYR A 229 -17.15 3.95 4.70
C TYR A 229 -18.24 2.86 4.73
N GLU A 230 -19.46 3.23 5.11
CA GLU A 230 -20.60 2.33 5.28
C GLU A 230 -21.05 1.66 3.99
N ASP A 231 -20.84 2.32 2.84
CA ASP A 231 -21.17 1.76 1.54
C ASP A 231 -20.01 0.98 0.92
N PHE A 232 -18.78 1.34 1.28
CA PHE A 232 -17.59 0.79 0.65
C PHE A 232 -16.98 -0.38 1.42
N ILE A 233 -16.97 -0.34 2.75
CA ILE A 233 -16.38 -1.36 3.62
C ILE A 233 -17.45 -2.16 4.35
N GLU A 234 -18.16 -1.56 5.29
CA GLU A 234 -19.32 -2.17 5.97
C GLU A 234 -20.11 -1.11 6.72
N GLY A 235 -21.43 -1.29 6.80
CA GLY A 235 -22.32 -0.34 7.46
C GLY A 235 -23.57 -1.00 8.01
N ILE A 236 -24.15 -0.38 9.04
CA ILE A 236 -25.41 -0.82 9.61
C ILE A 236 -26.55 -0.39 8.69
N LYS A 237 -27.28 -1.35 8.13
CA LYS A 237 -28.44 -1.10 7.25
C LYS A 237 -29.71 -1.64 7.88
N PRO A 238 -30.83 -0.89 7.84
CA PRO A 238 -32.11 -1.38 8.34
C PRO A 238 -32.67 -2.44 7.38
N GLU A 239 -33.21 -3.50 7.94
CA GLU A 239 -33.94 -4.55 7.23
C GLU A 239 -35.30 -4.77 7.89
N THR A 240 -36.32 -5.05 7.10
CA THR A 240 -37.67 -5.28 7.63
C THR A 240 -37.98 -6.77 7.54
N ILE A 241 -38.05 -7.43 8.70
CA ILE A 241 -38.42 -8.84 8.81
C ILE A 241 -39.74 -8.88 9.58
N ASP A 242 -40.80 -9.43 8.96
CA ASP A 242 -42.15 -9.54 9.53
C ASP A 242 -42.72 -8.23 10.10
N GLY A 243 -42.42 -7.10 9.44
CA GLY A 243 -42.90 -5.77 9.84
C GLY A 243 -42.10 -5.11 10.97
N ASN A 244 -41.07 -5.77 11.52
CA ASN A 244 -40.13 -5.20 12.47
C ASN A 244 -38.84 -4.76 11.77
N VAL A 245 -38.34 -3.57 12.12
CA VAL A 245 -37.06 -3.07 11.61
C VAL A 245 -35.92 -3.64 12.47
N THR A 246 -35.08 -4.46 11.87
CA THR A 246 -33.81 -4.93 12.43
C THR A 246 -32.65 -4.14 11.81
N TYR A 247 -31.54 -4.03 12.54
CA TYR A 247 -30.34 -3.35 12.07
C TYR A 247 -29.22 -4.37 11.93
N GLU A 248 -28.80 -4.61 10.69
CA GLU A 248 -27.76 -5.59 10.40
C GLU A 248 -26.54 -4.92 9.77
N VAL A 249 -25.36 -5.40 10.14
CA VAL A 249 -24.12 -4.97 9.50
C VAL A 249 -24.04 -5.64 8.13
N LYS A 250 -24.04 -4.84 7.07
CA LYS A 250 -23.91 -5.30 5.69
C LYS A 250 -22.56 -4.92 5.13
N ASP A 251 -21.97 -5.86 4.40
CA ASP A 251 -20.69 -5.67 3.73
C ASP A 251 -20.83 -4.68 2.57
N GLY A 252 -19.88 -3.75 2.49
CA GLY A 252 -19.75 -2.79 1.41
C GLY A 252 -19.04 -3.38 0.18
N ILE A 253 -18.98 -2.58 -0.88
CA ILE A 253 -18.52 -2.99 -2.21
C ILE A 253 -17.12 -3.62 -2.18
N PHE A 254 -16.16 -2.99 -1.48
CA PHE A 254 -14.79 -3.47 -1.41
C PHE A 254 -14.65 -4.72 -0.55
N LYS A 255 -15.33 -4.76 0.59
CA LYS A 255 -15.31 -5.93 1.48
C LYS A 255 -15.88 -7.17 0.78
N GLN A 256 -17.00 -7.01 0.06
CA GLN A 256 -17.58 -8.10 -0.74
C GLN A 256 -16.60 -8.62 -1.80
N LEU A 257 -15.90 -7.72 -2.52
CA LEU A 257 -14.90 -8.11 -3.50
C LEU A 257 -13.73 -8.89 -2.85
N CYS A 258 -13.22 -8.41 -1.71
CA CYS A 258 -12.17 -9.10 -0.97
C CYS A 258 -12.62 -10.48 -0.49
N SER A 259 -13.85 -10.63 0.00
CA SER A 259 -14.40 -11.93 0.40
C SER A 259 -14.44 -12.91 -0.77
N ARG A 260 -14.95 -12.49 -1.93
CA ARG A 260 -14.97 -13.31 -3.17
C ARG A 260 -13.57 -13.69 -3.63
N ALA A 261 -12.61 -12.79 -3.51
CA ALA A 261 -11.23 -13.05 -3.89
C ALA A 261 -10.52 -14.09 -3.01
N ILE A 262 -11.02 -14.31 -1.78
CA ILE A 262 -10.51 -15.33 -0.85
C ILE A 262 -11.20 -16.69 -1.05
N GLU A 263 -12.45 -16.70 -1.54
CA GLU A 263 -13.23 -17.92 -1.70
C GLU A 263 -12.51 -18.95 -2.60
N GLN A 264 -12.28 -20.13 -2.04
CA GLN A 264 -11.70 -21.26 -2.78
C GLN A 264 -12.82 -22.11 -3.34
N LYS A 265 -12.89 -22.21 -4.67
CA LYS A 265 -13.85 -23.07 -5.36
C LYS A 265 -13.19 -24.41 -5.71
N PRO A 266 -13.83 -25.55 -5.44
CA PRO A 266 -13.34 -26.84 -5.90
C PRO A 266 -13.40 -26.89 -7.44
N LYS A 267 -12.42 -27.52 -8.09
CA LYS A 267 -12.40 -27.69 -9.56
C LYS A 267 -13.58 -28.48 -10.09
N ASN A 268 -14.13 -29.38 -9.27
CA ASN A 268 -15.35 -30.09 -9.56
C ASN A 268 -16.50 -29.49 -8.74
N SER A 269 -17.46 -28.87 -9.43
CA SER A 269 -18.61 -28.19 -8.83
C SER A 269 -19.52 -29.12 -8.01
N ASP A 270 -19.44 -30.43 -8.24
CA ASP A 270 -20.25 -31.43 -7.53
C ASP A 270 -19.65 -31.80 -6.15
N ILE A 271 -18.43 -31.35 -5.85
CA ILE A 271 -17.77 -31.59 -4.57
C ILE A 271 -18.22 -30.52 -3.57
N GLU A 272 -19.02 -30.93 -2.60
CA GLU A 272 -19.47 -30.04 -1.53
C GLU A 272 -18.36 -29.89 -0.48
N ILE A 273 -17.90 -28.66 -0.24
CA ILE A 273 -16.86 -28.36 0.75
C ILE A 273 -17.35 -28.81 2.14
N TYR A 274 -16.47 -29.47 2.90
CA TYR A 274 -16.72 -29.79 4.28
C TYR A 274 -16.40 -28.57 5.15
N ASP A 275 -17.42 -27.95 5.74
CA ASP A 275 -17.31 -26.69 6.47
C ASP A 275 -17.51 -26.86 7.99
N PHE A 276 -17.56 -25.74 8.72
CA PHE A 276 -17.77 -25.77 10.16
C PHE A 276 -19.10 -26.42 10.56
N ASP A 277 -20.17 -26.17 9.80
CA ASP A 277 -21.51 -26.64 10.14
C ASP A 277 -21.60 -28.16 9.97
N LYS A 278 -21.02 -28.70 8.90
CA LYS A 278 -20.84 -30.15 8.72
C LYS A 278 -19.99 -30.75 9.82
N GLY A 279 -18.86 -30.14 10.14
CA GLY A 279 -17.98 -30.63 11.22
C GLY A 279 -18.64 -30.62 12.60
N TRP A 280 -19.50 -29.63 12.89
CA TRP A 280 -20.27 -29.59 14.11
C TRP A 280 -21.35 -30.69 14.13
N ASN A 281 -22.10 -30.85 13.05
CA ASN A 281 -23.16 -31.86 12.95
C ASN A 281 -22.59 -33.29 13.07
N ASP A 282 -21.45 -33.57 12.46
CA ASP A 282 -20.77 -34.87 12.59
C ASP A 282 -20.30 -35.12 14.03
N LEU A 283 -19.80 -34.08 14.72
CA LEU A 283 -19.45 -34.19 16.13
C LEU A 283 -20.68 -34.51 16.99
N ILE A 284 -21.82 -33.84 16.74
CA ILE A 284 -23.08 -34.15 17.43
C ILE A 284 -23.47 -35.62 17.21
N ALA A 285 -23.47 -36.08 15.96
CA ALA A 285 -23.84 -37.45 15.63
C ALA A 285 -22.90 -38.48 16.30
N GLU A 286 -21.60 -38.22 16.35
CA GLU A 286 -20.64 -39.11 17.03
C GLU A 286 -20.88 -39.14 18.55
N VAL A 287 -21.20 -38.00 19.15
CA VAL A 287 -21.55 -37.92 20.58
C VAL A 287 -22.82 -38.71 20.87
N GLU A 288 -23.89 -38.54 20.08
CA GLU A 288 -25.14 -39.29 20.24
C GLU A 288 -24.91 -40.81 20.17
N GLN A 289 -24.13 -41.26 19.19
CA GLN A 289 -23.79 -42.69 19.07
C GLN A 289 -23.02 -43.24 20.27
N ASN A 290 -22.04 -42.47 20.78
CA ASN A 290 -21.29 -42.87 21.96
C ASN A 290 -22.20 -42.97 23.20
N LEU A 291 -23.08 -41.98 23.40
CA LEU A 291 -24.00 -41.95 24.54
C LEU A 291 -25.01 -43.11 24.49
N LEU A 292 -25.47 -43.51 23.30
CA LEU A 292 -26.31 -44.71 23.12
C LEU A 292 -25.60 -46.01 23.51
N SER A 293 -24.27 -46.04 23.45
CA SER A 293 -23.43 -47.18 23.83
C SER A 293 -22.93 -47.12 25.29
N ASP A 294 -23.49 -46.23 26.12
CA ASP A 294 -23.03 -45.93 27.49
C ASP A 294 -21.53 -45.53 27.55
N SER A 295 -21.02 -44.92 26.48
CA SER A 295 -19.65 -44.41 26.37
C SER A 295 -19.64 -42.88 26.24
N MET A 296 -18.58 -42.23 26.70
CA MET A 296 -18.38 -40.79 26.54
C MET A 296 -17.30 -40.51 25.51
N LEU A 297 -17.58 -39.61 24.57
CA LEU A 297 -16.58 -39.17 23.59
C LEU A 297 -15.49 -38.34 24.28
N LEU A 298 -14.24 -38.77 24.18
CA LEU A 298 -13.07 -38.06 24.69
C LEU A 298 -12.46 -37.17 23.61
N LEU A 299 -12.49 -35.87 23.80
CA LEU A 299 -11.79 -34.91 22.96
C LEU A 299 -10.43 -34.54 23.57
N PRO A 300 -9.30 -34.80 22.89
CA PRO A 300 -7.98 -34.49 23.42
C PRO A 300 -7.72 -32.97 23.46
N ILE A 301 -6.86 -32.55 24.38
CA ILE A 301 -6.31 -31.18 24.43
C ILE A 301 -4.79 -31.18 24.17
N LEU A 302 -4.17 -30.01 24.04
CA LEU A 302 -2.72 -29.84 23.79
C LEU A 302 -1.81 -30.63 24.74
N THR A 303 -2.23 -30.85 25.98
CA THR A 303 -1.44 -31.63 26.94
C THR A 303 -1.66 -33.12 26.74
N GLN A 304 -0.56 -33.84 26.53
CA GLN A 304 -0.56 -35.30 26.39
C GLN A 304 -1.30 -35.97 27.58
N ASP A 305 -2.12 -36.98 27.26
CA ASP A 305 -2.97 -37.74 28.20
C ASP A 305 -4.08 -36.95 28.93
N LYS A 306 -4.31 -35.68 28.57
CA LYS A 306 -5.45 -34.89 29.03
C LYS A 306 -6.49 -34.73 27.92
N GLY A 307 -7.73 -34.46 28.33
CA GLY A 307 -8.83 -34.21 27.43
C GLY A 307 -10.10 -33.85 28.19
N VAL A 308 -11.18 -33.70 27.44
CA VAL A 308 -12.51 -33.38 27.94
C VAL A 308 -13.50 -34.40 27.40
N TYR A 309 -14.39 -34.91 28.25
CA TYR A 309 -15.47 -35.82 27.88
C TYR A 309 -16.72 -35.04 27.54
N VAL A 310 -17.35 -35.33 26.42
CA VAL A 310 -18.68 -34.83 26.13
C VAL A 310 -19.68 -35.73 26.87
N THR A 311 -20.46 -35.12 27.77
CA THR A 311 -21.37 -35.84 28.68
C THR A 311 -22.81 -35.82 28.20
N GLU A 312 -23.23 -34.75 27.52
CA GLU A 312 -24.61 -34.55 27.07
C GLU A 312 -24.66 -33.53 25.95
N ILE A 313 -25.70 -33.61 25.12
CA ILE A 313 -26.11 -32.55 24.19
C ILE A 313 -27.35 -31.89 24.78
N THR A 314 -27.30 -30.58 24.97
CA THR A 314 -28.45 -29.80 25.46
C THR A 314 -29.53 -29.69 24.39
N ASP A 315 -30.78 -29.42 24.78
CA ASP A 315 -31.91 -29.19 23.85
C ASP A 315 -31.64 -28.13 22.77
N ASN A 316 -30.76 -27.17 23.06
CA ASN A 316 -30.36 -26.10 22.14
C ASN A 316 -29.14 -26.47 21.27
N GLY A 317 -28.76 -27.75 21.18
CA GLY A 317 -27.67 -28.26 20.34
C GLY A 317 -26.25 -27.91 20.82
N ASN A 318 -26.09 -27.41 22.05
CA ASN A 318 -24.78 -27.16 22.66
C ASN A 318 -24.25 -28.39 23.41
N LEU A 319 -22.92 -28.46 23.62
CA LEU A 319 -22.26 -29.58 24.27
C LEU A 319 -22.03 -29.31 25.76
N LYS A 320 -22.42 -30.25 26.64
CA LYS A 320 -21.92 -30.30 28.01
C LYS A 320 -20.66 -31.15 28.06
N ILE A 321 -19.62 -30.61 28.69
CA ILE A 321 -18.29 -31.19 28.66
C ILE A 321 -17.64 -31.16 30.04
N LYS A 322 -16.97 -32.25 30.40
CA LYS A 322 -16.30 -32.42 31.69
C LYS A 322 -14.81 -32.75 31.52
N PRO A 323 -13.88 -32.16 32.28
CA PRO A 323 -12.46 -32.49 32.15
C PRO A 323 -12.17 -33.92 32.65
N LYS A 324 -11.38 -34.69 31.88
CA LYS A 324 -11.04 -36.10 32.17
C LYS A 324 -10.46 -36.35 33.56
N ASN A 325 -9.67 -35.41 34.09
CA ASN A 325 -8.94 -35.55 35.36
C ASN A 325 -9.37 -34.53 36.43
N SER A 326 -10.60 -34.00 36.34
CA SER A 326 -11.08 -33.04 37.34
C SER A 326 -11.49 -33.74 38.64
N ARG A 327 -11.03 -33.21 39.78
CA ARG A 327 -11.53 -33.59 41.12
C ARG A 327 -12.90 -32.97 41.43
N LEU A 328 -13.29 -31.97 40.66
CA LEU A 328 -14.55 -31.25 40.79
C LEU A 328 -15.53 -31.77 39.73
N ASP A 329 -16.74 -32.11 40.16
CA ASP A 329 -17.82 -32.57 39.30
C ASP A 329 -18.56 -31.36 38.69
N ILE A 330 -17.89 -30.69 37.76
CA ILE A 330 -18.38 -29.47 37.11
C ILE A 330 -18.43 -29.69 35.60
N ASP A 331 -19.62 -29.51 35.04
CA ASP A 331 -19.85 -29.47 33.60
C ASP A 331 -19.69 -28.04 33.06
N TYR A 332 -19.12 -27.94 31.87
CA TYR A 332 -18.98 -26.71 31.12
C TYR A 332 -19.79 -26.80 29.83
N ILE A 333 -20.38 -25.68 29.41
CA ILE A 333 -21.13 -25.60 28.16
C ILE A 333 -20.23 -25.02 27.05
N VAL A 334 -20.10 -25.76 25.96
CA VAL A 334 -19.51 -25.28 24.71
C VAL A 334 -20.63 -25.02 23.71
N SER A 335 -20.76 -23.76 23.31
CA SER A 335 -21.83 -23.30 22.44
C SER A 335 -21.46 -23.34 20.98
N TYR A 336 -22.39 -23.77 20.13
CA TYR A 336 -22.25 -23.74 18.66
C TYR A 336 -21.85 -22.34 18.17
N ASN A 337 -22.66 -21.31 18.50
CA ASN A 337 -22.44 -19.94 18.02
C ASN A 337 -21.09 -19.36 18.46
N ARG A 338 -20.68 -19.63 19.71
CA ARG A 338 -19.38 -19.16 20.22
C ARG A 338 -18.21 -19.90 19.57
N THR A 339 -18.38 -21.20 19.30
CA THR A 339 -17.35 -21.99 18.61
C THR A 339 -17.24 -21.60 17.14
N LYS A 340 -18.36 -21.35 16.44
CA LYS A 340 -18.38 -20.84 15.06
C LYS A 340 -17.66 -19.49 14.97
N LYS A 341 -17.91 -18.59 15.93
CA LYS A 341 -17.21 -17.32 16.04
C LYS A 341 -15.70 -17.51 16.25
N LEU A 342 -15.29 -18.47 17.08
CA LEU A 342 -13.87 -18.80 17.26
C LEU A 342 -13.26 -19.39 15.98
N GLN A 343 -13.97 -20.25 15.25
CA GLN A 343 -13.46 -20.82 14.00
C GLN A 343 -13.23 -19.75 12.93
N GLY A 344 -14.12 -18.75 12.84
CA GLY A 344 -13.96 -17.63 11.92
C GLY A 344 -12.73 -16.76 12.21
N VAL A 345 -12.27 -16.71 13.47
CA VAL A 345 -11.06 -15.97 13.87
C VAL A 345 -9.80 -16.85 13.88
N PHE A 346 -9.94 -18.12 14.26
CA PHE A 346 -8.86 -19.08 14.45
C PHE A 346 -9.12 -20.36 13.65
N SER A 347 -9.08 -20.26 12.32
CA SER A 347 -9.23 -21.42 11.42
C SER A 347 -8.06 -22.40 11.53
N ASP A 348 -6.87 -21.91 11.91
CA ASP A 348 -5.73 -22.72 12.31
C ASP A 348 -5.43 -22.48 13.79
N LEU A 349 -5.46 -23.53 14.60
CA LEU A 349 -5.18 -23.43 16.03
C LEU A 349 -3.67 -23.40 16.36
N SER A 350 -2.80 -23.70 15.39
CA SER A 350 -1.35 -23.72 15.59
C SER A 350 -0.76 -22.33 15.83
N VAL A 351 -1.44 -21.27 15.36
CA VAL A 351 -1.00 -19.88 15.51
C VAL A 351 -1.36 -19.27 16.87
N VAL A 352 -2.25 -19.93 17.63
CA VAL A 352 -2.74 -19.43 18.93
C VAL A 352 -1.69 -19.66 20.00
N LYS A 353 -1.14 -18.57 20.57
CA LYS A 353 -0.04 -18.64 21.55
C LYS A 353 -0.54 -18.77 22.98
N ASN A 354 -1.66 -18.12 23.30
CA ASN A 354 -2.29 -18.16 24.62
C ASN A 354 -3.81 -18.28 24.48
N ILE A 355 -4.31 -19.52 24.55
CA ILE A 355 -5.74 -19.84 24.37
C ILE A 355 -6.64 -19.06 25.34
N ASP A 356 -6.22 -18.83 26.58
CA ASP A 356 -7.05 -18.16 27.58
C ASP A 356 -7.24 -16.68 27.31
N LYS A 357 -6.16 -16.01 26.88
CA LYS A 357 -6.20 -14.59 26.53
C LYS A 357 -6.93 -14.37 25.20
N GLU A 358 -6.61 -15.18 24.21
CA GLU A 358 -7.09 -15.02 22.83
C GLU A 358 -8.53 -15.49 22.67
N PHE A 359 -8.95 -16.59 23.29
CA PHE A 359 -10.37 -16.99 23.20
C PHE A 359 -11.26 -16.04 23.99
N ARG A 360 -10.79 -15.56 25.15
CA ARG A 360 -11.54 -14.59 25.95
C ARG A 360 -11.73 -13.26 25.24
N SER A 361 -10.81 -12.83 24.37
CA SER A 361 -10.99 -11.59 23.59
C SER A 361 -12.09 -11.72 22.52
N VAL A 362 -12.35 -12.94 22.02
CA VAL A 362 -13.36 -13.20 20.98
C VAL A 362 -14.73 -13.50 21.57
N ILE A 363 -14.77 -14.39 22.56
CA ILE A 363 -16.02 -14.93 23.11
C ILE A 363 -16.29 -14.54 24.56
N GLY A 364 -15.42 -13.77 25.23
CA GLY A 364 -15.58 -13.43 26.64
C GLY A 364 -15.23 -14.57 27.59
N GLY A 365 -15.68 -14.51 28.86
CA GLY A 365 -15.38 -15.53 29.86
C GLY A 365 -15.86 -16.93 29.44
N SER A 366 -14.95 -17.89 29.40
CA SER A 366 -15.20 -19.28 28.97
C SER A 366 -14.18 -20.24 29.57
N ASN A 367 -14.48 -21.54 29.50
CA ASN A 367 -13.47 -22.59 29.65
C ASN A 367 -12.74 -22.78 28.31
N SER A 368 -11.61 -22.09 28.13
CA SER A 368 -10.89 -22.01 26.86
C SER A 368 -10.41 -23.37 26.36
N SER A 369 -10.01 -24.28 27.28
CA SER A 369 -9.57 -25.63 26.92
C SER A 369 -10.70 -26.49 26.35
N ALA A 370 -11.94 -26.34 26.84
CA ALA A 370 -13.09 -27.06 26.31
C ALA A 370 -13.46 -26.58 24.90
N TYR A 371 -13.50 -25.26 24.69
CA TYR A 371 -13.70 -24.68 23.35
C TYR A 371 -12.58 -25.07 22.38
N TRP A 372 -11.33 -25.10 22.86
CA TRP A 372 -10.18 -25.52 22.05
C TRP A 372 -10.32 -26.97 21.60
N ALA A 373 -10.73 -27.88 22.49
CA ALA A 373 -10.89 -29.30 22.16
C ALA A 373 -11.94 -29.53 21.05
N VAL A 374 -13.10 -28.87 21.18
CA VAL A 374 -14.19 -28.96 20.20
C VAL A 374 -13.78 -28.35 18.87
N LEU A 375 -13.19 -27.15 18.89
CA LEU A 375 -12.74 -26.49 17.67
C LEU A 375 -11.62 -27.27 16.97
N ASN A 376 -10.70 -27.86 17.74
CA ASN A 376 -9.62 -28.69 17.19
C ASN A 376 -10.16 -29.95 16.50
N TYR A 377 -11.17 -30.60 17.09
CA TYR A 377 -11.85 -31.72 16.45
C TYR A 377 -12.45 -31.32 15.09
N ILE A 378 -13.21 -30.21 15.07
CA ILE A 378 -13.88 -29.71 13.86
C ILE A 378 -12.86 -29.33 12.78
N ASN A 379 -11.81 -28.58 13.15
CA ASN A 379 -10.77 -28.18 12.21
C ASN A 379 -10.02 -29.39 11.62
N ASN A 380 -9.80 -30.44 12.40
CA ASN A 380 -9.20 -31.68 11.89
C ASN A 380 -10.13 -32.41 10.92
N LYS A 381 -11.43 -32.50 11.22
CA LYS A 381 -12.43 -33.07 10.29
C LYS A 381 -12.51 -32.29 8.98
N ILE A 382 -12.52 -30.96 9.04
CA ILE A 382 -12.46 -30.09 7.85
C ILE A 382 -11.21 -30.41 7.05
N LYS A 383 -10.05 -30.47 7.71
CA LYS A 383 -8.77 -30.73 7.06
C LYS A 383 -8.68 -32.12 6.43
N GLU A 384 -9.22 -33.15 7.09
CA GLU A 384 -9.22 -34.52 6.60
C GLU A 384 -10.17 -34.70 5.41
N ASN A 385 -11.41 -34.20 5.52
CA ASN A 385 -12.42 -34.35 4.48
C ASN A 385 -12.14 -33.48 3.24
N ASN A 386 -11.48 -32.32 3.42
CA ASN A 386 -11.09 -31.46 2.29
C ASN A 386 -9.70 -31.77 1.73
N LYS A 387 -8.98 -32.78 2.25
CA LYS A 387 -7.57 -33.04 1.92
C LYS A 387 -7.34 -33.37 0.44
N GLU A 388 -8.30 -34.03 -0.20
CA GLU A 388 -8.22 -34.48 -1.59
C GLU A 388 -8.98 -33.56 -2.56
N ILE A 389 -9.57 -32.46 -2.07
CA ILE A 389 -10.26 -31.50 -2.93
C ILE A 389 -9.20 -30.69 -3.69
N ASP A 390 -9.20 -30.82 -5.01
CA ASP A 390 -8.41 -29.96 -5.88
C ASP A 390 -9.17 -28.64 -6.06
N PHE A 391 -8.63 -27.56 -5.48
CA PHE A 391 -9.21 -26.22 -5.59
C PHE A 391 -8.74 -25.54 -6.89
N GLU A 392 -9.61 -24.70 -7.47
CA GLU A 392 -9.22 -23.82 -8.56
C GLU A 392 -8.08 -22.89 -8.10
N GLU A 393 -7.22 -22.51 -9.04
CA GLU A 393 -6.26 -21.43 -8.79
C GLU A 393 -7.01 -20.15 -8.42
N THR A 394 -6.48 -19.42 -7.43
CA THR A 394 -7.03 -18.15 -6.99
C THR A 394 -6.97 -17.15 -8.14
N LYS A 395 -8.13 -16.77 -8.65
CA LYS A 395 -8.22 -15.80 -9.76
C LYS A 395 -8.05 -14.38 -9.25
N ASN A 396 -7.46 -13.52 -10.08
CA ASN A 396 -7.37 -12.10 -9.78
C ASN A 396 -8.77 -11.45 -9.84
N HIS A 397 -8.94 -10.41 -9.03
CA HIS A 397 -10.13 -9.59 -8.93
C HIS A 397 -9.72 -8.13 -9.08
N VAL A 398 -10.56 -7.31 -9.72
CA VAL A 398 -10.23 -5.90 -10.00
C VAL A 398 -11.36 -4.99 -9.54
N LEU A 399 -11.04 -4.03 -8.67
CA LEU A 399 -11.88 -2.89 -8.36
C LEU A 399 -11.46 -1.72 -9.26
N ILE A 400 -12.39 -1.20 -10.05
CA ILE A 400 -12.22 0.04 -10.79
C ILE A 400 -12.94 1.16 -10.04
N ILE A 401 -12.20 2.22 -9.68
CA ILE A 401 -12.71 3.40 -9.01
C ILE A 401 -12.59 4.59 -9.96
N ASP A 402 -13.69 4.96 -10.60
CA ASP A 402 -13.73 6.14 -11.45
C ASP A 402 -13.82 7.41 -10.59
N GLU A 403 -13.15 8.48 -11.01
CA GLU A 403 -13.15 9.77 -10.32
C GLU A 403 -12.74 9.66 -8.84
N ILE A 404 -11.67 8.91 -8.55
CA ILE A 404 -11.25 8.56 -7.17
C ILE A 404 -11.07 9.78 -6.27
N ASN A 405 -10.76 10.94 -6.84
CA ASN A 405 -10.52 12.20 -6.14
C ASN A 405 -11.80 13.02 -5.84
N ARG A 406 -12.98 12.59 -6.32
CA ARG A 406 -14.27 13.28 -6.05
C ARG A 406 -14.94 12.89 -4.73
N GLY A 407 -14.39 11.90 -4.02
CA GLY A 407 -14.81 11.52 -2.68
C GLY A 407 -13.67 11.66 -1.68
N ASN A 408 -14.00 11.72 -0.39
CA ASN A 408 -12.99 11.72 0.68
C ASN A 408 -12.40 10.32 0.84
N VAL A 409 -11.37 10.03 0.06
CA VAL A 409 -10.77 8.68 -0.03
C VAL A 409 -10.28 8.20 1.33
N SER A 410 -9.71 9.08 2.16
CA SER A 410 -9.27 8.73 3.51
C SER A 410 -10.43 8.30 4.41
N ALA A 411 -11.59 8.97 4.32
CA ALA A 411 -12.79 8.58 5.06
C ALA A 411 -13.43 7.29 4.50
N ILE A 412 -13.47 7.14 3.18
CA ILE A 412 -14.06 5.97 2.50
C ILE A 412 -13.31 4.68 2.85
N PHE A 413 -11.96 4.70 2.78
CA PHE A 413 -11.14 3.55 3.16
C PHE A 413 -10.94 3.43 4.68
N GLY A 414 -11.08 4.53 5.43
CA GLY A 414 -10.88 4.58 6.87
C GLY A 414 -9.49 4.07 7.28
N GLU A 415 -9.44 3.33 8.38
CA GLU A 415 -8.20 2.74 8.92
C GLU A 415 -7.60 1.65 8.03
N LEU A 416 -8.35 1.17 7.03
CA LEU A 416 -7.95 0.07 6.14
C LEU A 416 -7.00 0.50 5.03
N ILE A 417 -6.74 1.81 4.91
CA ILE A 417 -5.76 2.35 3.96
C ILE A 417 -4.39 1.66 4.08
N THR A 418 -3.98 1.28 5.29
CA THR A 418 -2.70 0.59 5.54
C THR A 418 -2.69 -0.81 4.91
N LEU A 419 -3.83 -1.48 4.82
CA LEU A 419 -3.96 -2.82 4.23
C LEU A 419 -3.84 -2.81 2.71
N LEU A 420 -3.84 -1.62 2.07
CA LEU A 420 -3.61 -1.51 0.63
C LEU A 420 -2.16 -1.75 0.26
N GLU A 421 -1.21 -1.61 1.19
CA GLU A 421 0.22 -1.87 1.00
C GLU A 421 0.46 -3.33 0.60
N GLU A 422 1.33 -3.56 -0.38
CA GLU A 422 1.52 -4.88 -0.99
C GLU A 422 1.94 -5.93 0.05
N ASP A 423 2.93 -5.64 0.89
CA ASP A 423 3.44 -6.56 1.91
C ASP A 423 2.42 -6.87 3.01
N LYS A 424 1.44 -5.97 3.23
CA LYS A 424 0.40 -6.11 4.28
C LYS A 424 -0.81 -6.93 3.86
N ARG A 425 -0.90 -7.31 2.59
CA ARG A 425 -2.02 -8.08 2.05
C ARG A 425 -1.96 -9.56 2.43
N LYS A 426 -3.14 -10.14 2.64
CA LYS A 426 -3.31 -11.57 2.90
C LYS A 426 -2.70 -12.37 1.74
N GLY A 427 -1.85 -13.34 2.08
CA GLY A 427 -1.05 -14.11 1.13
C GLY A 427 0.43 -13.71 1.11
N ASN A 428 0.80 -12.56 1.67
CA ASN A 428 2.19 -12.11 1.81
C ASN A 428 2.76 -12.38 3.22
N PRO A 429 4.10 -12.48 3.39
CA PRO A 429 4.72 -12.83 4.67
C PRO A 429 4.41 -11.85 5.81
N GLU A 430 4.35 -10.56 5.51
CA GLU A 430 4.12 -9.48 6.48
C GLU A 430 2.65 -9.04 6.54
N HIS A 431 1.72 -9.94 6.17
CA HIS A 431 0.29 -9.61 6.14
C HIS A 431 -0.19 -9.09 7.49
N THR A 432 -1.15 -8.17 7.44
CA THR A 432 -1.77 -7.58 8.62
C THR A 432 -3.29 -7.63 8.47
N GLU A 433 -3.97 -7.71 9.60
CA GLU A 433 -5.43 -7.60 9.67
C GLU A 433 -5.82 -6.39 10.52
N ALA A 434 -6.90 -5.72 10.16
CA ALA A 434 -7.50 -4.66 10.95
C ALA A 434 -8.86 -5.11 11.48
N LYS A 435 -9.22 -4.67 12.68
CA LYS A 435 -10.52 -4.96 13.27
C LYS A 435 -11.54 -3.95 12.77
N LEU A 436 -12.59 -4.41 12.12
CA LEU A 436 -13.64 -3.55 11.60
C LEU A 436 -14.52 -2.98 12.74
N PRO A 437 -14.94 -1.71 12.66
CA PRO A 437 -15.61 -1.02 13.76
C PRO A 437 -17.06 -1.46 13.98
N TYR A 438 -17.78 -1.87 12.93
CA TYR A 438 -19.20 -2.22 13.04
C TYR A 438 -19.40 -3.71 13.38
N SER A 439 -18.78 -4.61 12.62
CA SER A 439 -18.88 -6.06 12.84
C SER A 439 -17.96 -6.56 13.97
N GLY A 440 -16.87 -5.85 14.25
CA GLY A 440 -15.81 -6.32 15.14
C GLY A 440 -14.98 -7.47 14.59
N ASN A 441 -15.17 -7.84 13.32
CA ASN A 441 -14.43 -8.90 12.64
C ASN A 441 -13.05 -8.40 12.20
N ASN A 442 -12.09 -9.31 12.06
CA ASN A 442 -10.82 -9.00 11.41
C ASN A 442 -11.01 -8.95 9.89
N PHE A 443 -10.31 -8.04 9.25
CA PHE A 443 -10.31 -7.84 7.81
C PHE A 443 -8.90 -7.65 7.28
N SER A 444 -8.63 -8.25 6.12
CA SER A 444 -7.39 -8.07 5.36
C SER A 444 -7.71 -8.03 3.87
N VAL A 445 -6.89 -7.30 3.12
CA VAL A 445 -7.01 -7.21 1.65
C VAL A 445 -6.20 -8.36 1.04
N PRO A 446 -6.77 -9.20 0.15
CA PRO A 446 -6.03 -10.27 -0.51
C PRO A 446 -5.00 -9.75 -1.53
N ASN A 447 -3.91 -10.49 -1.72
CA ASN A 447 -2.86 -10.14 -2.70
C ASN A 447 -3.28 -10.36 -4.17
N ASN A 448 -4.42 -11.01 -4.43
CA ASN A 448 -5.04 -11.17 -5.75
C ASN A 448 -6.14 -10.13 -6.06
N VAL A 449 -6.33 -9.11 -5.22
CA VAL A 449 -7.23 -7.98 -5.50
C VAL A 449 -6.43 -6.81 -6.06
N TYR A 450 -6.86 -6.24 -7.18
CA TYR A 450 -6.23 -5.08 -7.81
C TYR A 450 -7.16 -3.87 -7.75
N ILE A 451 -6.61 -2.68 -7.58
CA ILE A 451 -7.37 -1.42 -7.57
C ILE A 451 -6.86 -0.52 -8.69
N ILE A 452 -7.76 -0.12 -9.60
CA ILE A 452 -7.48 0.82 -10.68
C ILE A 452 -8.35 2.06 -10.49
N GLY A 453 -7.74 3.16 -10.08
CA GLY A 453 -8.37 4.47 -9.99
C GLY A 453 -8.24 5.26 -11.29
N THR A 454 -9.21 6.12 -11.60
CA THR A 454 -9.05 7.22 -12.57
C THR A 454 -9.16 8.56 -11.84
N MET A 455 -8.41 9.55 -12.30
CA MET A 455 -8.34 10.87 -11.69
C MET A 455 -8.26 11.97 -12.75
N ASN A 456 -9.21 12.89 -12.76
CA ASN A 456 -9.08 14.12 -13.54
C ASN A 456 -8.29 15.16 -12.76
N THR A 457 -7.25 15.74 -13.36
CA THR A 457 -6.39 16.72 -12.69
C THR A 457 -6.85 18.17 -12.86
N ALA A 458 -7.65 18.48 -13.88
CA ALA A 458 -8.18 19.83 -14.14
C ALA A 458 -9.36 20.23 -13.22
N ASP A 459 -10.06 19.26 -12.63
CA ASP A 459 -11.29 19.51 -11.87
C ASP A 459 -10.99 20.25 -10.56
N ARG A 460 -11.43 21.51 -10.46
CA ARG A 460 -11.22 22.35 -9.26
C ARG A 460 -12.09 21.96 -8.06
N SER A 461 -13.11 21.13 -8.26
CA SER A 461 -14.09 20.71 -7.24
C SER A 461 -13.68 19.45 -6.46
N VAL A 462 -12.41 19.08 -6.52
CA VAL A 462 -11.87 17.79 -6.13
C VAL A 462 -11.11 17.91 -4.81
N GLU A 463 -11.22 16.89 -3.96
CA GLU A 463 -10.37 16.79 -2.76
C GLU A 463 -8.95 16.36 -3.15
N ALA A 464 -7.94 17.06 -2.62
CA ALA A 464 -6.55 16.69 -2.83
C ALA A 464 -6.28 15.30 -2.22
N LEU A 465 -5.70 14.39 -3.01
CA LEU A 465 -5.40 13.04 -2.53
C LEU A 465 -4.33 13.12 -1.42
N ASP A 466 -4.63 12.53 -0.26
CA ASP A 466 -3.74 12.50 0.89
C ASP A 466 -2.37 11.88 0.52
N THR A 467 -1.29 12.43 1.06
CA THR A 467 0.08 11.89 0.99
C THR A 467 0.13 10.41 1.39
N ALA A 468 -0.68 10.03 2.38
CA ALA A 468 -0.80 8.65 2.83
C ALA A 468 -1.36 7.74 1.72
N LEU A 469 -2.30 8.19 0.91
CA LEU A 469 -2.79 7.44 -0.25
C LEU A 469 -1.76 7.43 -1.37
N ARG A 470 -1.10 8.56 -1.62
CA ARG A 470 -0.10 8.67 -2.69
C ARG A 470 1.02 7.62 -2.58
N ARG A 471 1.44 7.26 -1.37
CA ARG A 471 2.49 6.24 -1.17
C ARG A 471 2.04 4.80 -1.49
N ARG A 472 0.73 4.56 -1.62
CA ARG A 472 0.11 3.22 -1.75
C ARG A 472 -0.41 2.92 -3.15
N PHE A 473 -0.42 3.93 -4.01
CA PHE A 473 -0.84 3.83 -5.41
C PHE A 473 0.33 4.16 -6.33
N SER A 474 0.46 3.41 -7.42
CA SER A 474 1.29 3.81 -8.56
C SER A 474 0.53 4.82 -9.41
N PHE A 475 1.13 5.98 -9.69
CA PHE A 475 0.52 7.02 -10.50
C PHE A 475 1.02 6.90 -11.94
N VAL A 476 0.09 6.71 -12.87
CA VAL A 476 0.38 6.66 -14.31
C VAL A 476 -0.31 7.83 -14.98
N GLU A 477 0.50 8.73 -15.52
CA GLU A 477 0.01 9.88 -16.25
C GLU A 477 -0.48 9.48 -17.64
N MET A 478 -1.66 9.95 -18.00
CA MET A 478 -2.30 9.76 -19.30
C MET A 478 -2.34 11.11 -20.01
N GLN A 479 -1.28 11.38 -20.77
CA GLN A 479 -1.13 12.58 -21.58
C GLN A 479 -2.06 12.54 -22.81
N PRO A 480 -2.49 13.70 -23.33
CA PRO A 480 -3.08 13.78 -24.67
C PRO A 480 -2.13 13.18 -25.71
N ASP A 481 -2.66 12.40 -26.65
CA ASP A 481 -1.87 11.76 -27.71
C ASP A 481 -2.42 12.18 -29.08
N PRO A 482 -1.91 13.29 -29.64
CA PRO A 482 -2.33 13.79 -30.95
C PRO A 482 -2.09 12.79 -32.08
N ASN A 483 -1.15 11.84 -31.93
CA ASN A 483 -0.82 10.87 -32.99
C ASN A 483 -1.95 9.88 -33.28
N LYS A 484 -2.95 9.79 -32.40
CA LYS A 484 -4.17 8.99 -32.62
C LYS A 484 -5.18 9.68 -33.53
N LEU A 485 -4.95 10.93 -33.89
CA LEU A 485 -5.85 11.73 -34.71
C LEU A 485 -5.41 11.75 -36.16
N SER A 486 -6.37 11.65 -37.06
CA SER A 486 -6.18 11.77 -38.51
C SER A 486 -6.57 13.15 -39.02
N GLU A 487 -6.33 13.39 -40.30
CA GLU A 487 -6.77 14.59 -41.00
C GLU A 487 -8.28 14.53 -41.31
N VAL A 488 -8.96 15.68 -41.26
CA VAL A 488 -10.38 15.84 -41.65
C VAL A 488 -10.46 16.98 -42.65
N GLU A 489 -10.88 16.68 -43.89
CA GLU A 489 -11.04 17.68 -44.97
C GLU A 489 -9.86 18.67 -45.05
N ASN A 490 -8.64 18.13 -45.08
CA ASN A 490 -7.35 18.84 -45.09
C ASN A 490 -6.96 19.56 -43.78
N VAL A 491 -7.72 19.44 -42.69
CA VAL A 491 -7.36 19.95 -41.36
C VAL A 491 -6.62 18.87 -40.58
N ASP A 492 -5.38 19.15 -40.20
CA ASP A 492 -4.52 18.27 -39.42
C ASP A 492 -4.89 18.38 -37.94
N LEU A 493 -5.73 17.45 -37.47
CA LEU A 493 -6.21 17.45 -36.08
C LEU A 493 -5.09 17.20 -35.07
N SER A 494 -4.03 16.48 -35.46
CA SER A 494 -2.87 16.24 -34.61
C SER A 494 -2.14 17.56 -34.32
N LYS A 495 -1.78 18.32 -35.35
CA LYS A 495 -1.14 19.65 -35.19
C LYS A 495 -2.03 20.66 -34.48
N LEU A 496 -3.33 20.63 -34.80
CA LEU A 496 -4.32 21.49 -34.15
C LEU A 496 -4.36 21.25 -32.64
N LEU A 497 -4.48 19.99 -32.21
CA LEU A 497 -4.52 19.64 -30.79
C LEU A 497 -3.20 19.97 -30.09
N GLU A 498 -2.07 19.63 -30.71
CA GLU A 498 -0.74 19.93 -30.19
C GLU A 498 -0.56 21.44 -29.96
N THR A 499 -0.98 22.27 -30.91
CA THR A 499 -0.85 23.72 -30.83
C THR A 499 -1.74 24.31 -29.74
N ILE A 500 -3.01 23.85 -29.65
CA ILE A 500 -3.93 24.26 -28.59
C ILE A 500 -3.35 23.89 -27.21
N ASN A 501 -2.86 22.66 -27.04
CA ASN A 501 -2.34 22.19 -25.75
C ASN A 501 -1.07 22.92 -25.33
N LYS A 502 -0.14 23.22 -26.26
CA LYS A 502 1.03 24.06 -25.96
C LYS A 502 0.63 25.45 -25.45
N ARG A 503 -0.39 26.06 -26.06
CA ARG A 503 -0.89 27.38 -25.65
C ARG A 503 -1.60 27.33 -24.30
N ILE A 504 -2.41 26.30 -24.05
CA ILE A 504 -3.07 26.11 -22.74
C ILE A 504 -2.03 25.91 -21.63
N GLU A 505 -1.02 25.09 -21.87
CA GLU A 505 0.03 24.82 -20.87
C GLU A 505 0.79 26.08 -20.46
N VAL A 506 1.07 26.97 -21.41
CA VAL A 506 1.72 28.27 -21.13
C VAL A 506 0.78 29.22 -20.38
N LEU A 507 -0.51 29.22 -20.70
CA LEU A 507 -1.48 30.17 -20.13
C LEU A 507 -2.06 29.72 -18.78
N ILE A 508 -2.07 28.40 -18.51
CA ILE A 508 -2.61 27.79 -17.30
C ILE A 508 -1.59 26.79 -16.74
N ASP A 509 -1.63 25.55 -17.18
CA ASP A 509 -0.73 24.45 -16.80
C ASP A 509 -0.98 23.21 -17.68
N LYS A 510 -0.18 22.16 -17.48
CA LYS A 510 -0.29 20.89 -18.22
C LYS A 510 -1.57 20.10 -17.92
N ASP A 511 -2.17 20.27 -16.75
CA ASP A 511 -3.30 19.46 -16.29
C ASP A 511 -4.61 19.89 -16.93
N HIS A 512 -4.69 21.12 -17.43
CA HIS A 512 -5.80 21.67 -18.21
C HIS A 512 -5.70 21.41 -19.72
N GLN A 513 -4.72 20.63 -20.20
CA GLN A 513 -4.68 20.26 -21.61
C GLN A 513 -5.98 19.55 -22.06
N ILE A 514 -6.24 19.55 -23.37
CA ILE A 514 -7.40 18.88 -23.96
C ILE A 514 -6.97 17.50 -24.44
N GLY A 515 -7.73 16.48 -24.05
CA GLY A 515 -7.50 15.11 -24.48
C GLY A 515 -7.94 14.84 -25.93
N HIS A 516 -7.29 13.86 -26.56
CA HIS A 516 -7.55 13.46 -27.95
C HIS A 516 -8.96 12.88 -28.18
N SER A 517 -9.63 12.35 -27.16
CA SER A 517 -10.97 11.74 -27.33
C SER A 517 -12.05 12.71 -27.81
N TYR A 518 -11.89 14.02 -27.60
CA TYR A 518 -12.82 15.02 -28.13
C TYR A 518 -12.84 15.03 -29.67
N PHE A 519 -11.74 14.61 -30.29
CA PHE A 519 -11.51 14.65 -31.73
C PHE A 519 -11.62 13.29 -32.43
N ILE A 520 -11.74 12.20 -31.66
CA ILE A 520 -11.95 10.85 -32.22
C ILE A 520 -13.35 10.77 -32.84
N GLY A 521 -13.44 10.16 -34.03
CA GLY A 521 -14.71 9.91 -34.73
C GLY A 521 -15.29 11.12 -35.45
N ILE A 522 -14.51 12.20 -35.63
CA ILE A 522 -14.88 13.30 -36.51
C ILE A 522 -14.58 12.89 -37.95
N GLU A 523 -15.60 12.85 -38.80
CA GLU A 523 -15.49 12.40 -40.19
C GLU A 523 -15.46 13.57 -41.18
N ASP A 524 -16.07 14.71 -40.83
CA ASP A 524 -16.29 15.85 -41.70
C ASP A 524 -16.10 17.20 -40.98
N LEU A 525 -16.05 18.29 -41.75
CA LEU A 525 -15.87 19.64 -41.24
C LEU A 525 -17.04 20.10 -40.34
N ASP A 526 -18.26 19.64 -40.62
CA ASP A 526 -19.43 19.94 -39.79
C ASP A 526 -19.38 19.27 -38.42
N GLY A 527 -18.82 18.06 -38.34
CA GLY A 527 -18.45 17.38 -37.10
C GLY A 527 -17.42 18.18 -36.32
N LEU A 528 -16.38 18.69 -36.99
CA LEU A 528 -15.36 19.52 -36.36
C LEU A 528 -15.93 20.83 -35.80
N ARG A 529 -16.78 21.52 -36.57
CA ARG A 529 -17.50 22.74 -36.12
C ARG A 529 -18.34 22.47 -34.87
N ARG A 530 -19.12 21.39 -34.87
CA ARG A 530 -19.94 20.98 -33.71
C ARG A 530 -19.07 20.68 -32.50
N THR A 531 -17.99 19.91 -32.66
CA THR A 531 -17.04 19.63 -31.58
C THR A 531 -16.47 20.90 -30.97
N PHE A 532 -16.05 21.86 -31.79
CA PHE A 532 -15.53 23.13 -31.27
C PHE A 532 -16.60 23.92 -30.54
N LYS A 533 -17.76 24.11 -31.17
CA LYS A 533 -18.87 24.92 -30.64
C LYS A 533 -19.43 24.36 -29.33
N ASP A 534 -19.66 23.05 -29.29
CA ASP A 534 -20.47 22.42 -28.23
C ASP A 534 -19.58 21.77 -27.14
N LYS A 535 -18.28 21.57 -27.39
CA LYS A 535 -17.36 20.92 -26.42
C LYS A 535 -16.11 21.74 -26.12
N ILE A 536 -15.32 22.12 -27.13
CA ILE A 536 -14.01 22.76 -26.91
C ILE A 536 -14.17 24.18 -26.36
N ILE A 537 -15.03 24.99 -26.97
CA ILE A 537 -15.23 26.38 -26.56
C ILE A 537 -15.80 26.48 -25.14
N PRO A 538 -16.89 25.76 -24.77
CA PRO A 538 -17.37 25.76 -23.40
C PRO A 538 -16.31 25.35 -22.37
N LEU A 539 -15.46 24.36 -22.70
CA LEU A 539 -14.35 23.95 -21.84
C LEU A 539 -13.32 25.07 -21.66
N LEU A 540 -12.94 25.77 -22.73
CA LEU A 540 -12.04 26.92 -22.65
C LEU A 540 -12.67 28.10 -21.89
N GLU A 541 -13.98 28.32 -22.03
CA GLU A 541 -14.72 29.30 -21.23
C GLU A 541 -14.65 28.98 -19.74
N GLU A 542 -14.76 27.72 -19.34
CA GLU A 542 -14.59 27.30 -17.96
C GLU A 542 -13.15 27.52 -17.46
N TYR A 543 -12.15 27.12 -18.26
CA TYR A 543 -10.74 27.25 -17.92
C TYR A 543 -10.32 28.71 -17.72
N PHE A 544 -10.78 29.60 -18.60
CA PHE A 544 -10.44 31.01 -18.61
C PHE A 544 -11.51 31.91 -17.97
N TYR A 545 -12.51 31.35 -17.28
CA TYR A 545 -13.60 32.08 -16.63
C TYR A 545 -14.32 33.10 -17.55
N GLY A 546 -14.54 32.72 -18.81
CA GLY A 546 -15.17 33.57 -19.82
C GLY A 546 -14.28 34.67 -20.40
N ASP A 547 -12.97 34.65 -20.16
CA ASP A 547 -12.02 35.58 -20.80
C ASP A 547 -11.78 35.18 -22.27
N PHE A 548 -12.65 35.67 -23.15
CA PHE A 548 -12.58 35.45 -24.59
C PHE A 548 -11.30 35.97 -25.24
N GLY A 549 -10.59 36.92 -24.60
CA GLY A 549 -9.27 37.38 -25.07
C GLY A 549 -8.24 36.26 -24.95
N LYS A 550 -8.18 35.58 -23.79
CA LYS A 550 -7.31 34.41 -23.58
C LYS A 550 -7.70 33.22 -24.45
N ILE A 551 -9.00 32.98 -24.64
CA ILE A 551 -9.48 31.97 -25.60
C ILE A 551 -8.96 32.28 -27.01
N GLY A 552 -8.93 33.56 -27.40
CA GLY A 552 -8.33 34.02 -28.65
C GLY A 552 -6.82 33.79 -28.74
N LEU A 553 -6.08 33.87 -27.63
CA LEU A 553 -4.66 33.48 -27.60
C LEU A 553 -4.47 31.98 -27.85
N VAL A 554 -5.43 31.14 -27.44
CA VAL A 554 -5.40 29.68 -27.68
C VAL A 554 -5.81 29.32 -29.10
N LEU A 555 -6.95 29.84 -29.58
CA LEU A 555 -7.55 29.45 -30.87
C LEU A 555 -7.12 30.32 -32.05
N GLY A 556 -6.58 31.51 -31.80
CA GLY A 556 -6.25 32.49 -32.83
C GLY A 556 -7.41 33.43 -33.18
N GLY A 557 -7.08 34.53 -33.87
CA GLY A 557 -8.01 35.63 -34.16
C GLY A 557 -9.15 35.31 -35.14
N ALA A 558 -9.11 34.17 -35.84
CA ALA A 558 -10.21 33.76 -36.71
C ALA A 558 -11.46 33.30 -35.93
N PHE A 559 -11.27 32.82 -34.70
CA PHE A 559 -12.36 32.36 -33.83
C PHE A 559 -12.96 33.47 -32.97
N ILE A 560 -12.25 34.59 -32.79
CA ILE A 560 -12.60 35.66 -31.86
C ILE A 560 -12.59 37.00 -32.59
N LYS A 561 -13.67 37.77 -32.46
CA LYS A 561 -13.79 39.14 -32.94
C LYS A 561 -13.80 40.14 -31.79
N LEU A 562 -13.16 41.29 -31.98
CA LEU A 562 -13.33 42.44 -31.10
C LEU A 562 -14.73 43.04 -31.34
N ALA A 563 -15.50 43.21 -30.27
CA ALA A 563 -16.82 43.81 -30.33
C ALA A 563 -16.72 45.34 -30.30
N GLU A 564 -17.50 46.00 -31.15
CA GLU A 564 -17.67 47.45 -31.08
C GLU A 564 -18.62 47.81 -29.93
N ASN A 565 -18.14 48.62 -28.98
CA ASN A 565 -18.96 49.13 -27.88
C ASN A 565 -19.86 50.29 -28.35
N GLN A 566 -21.06 49.98 -28.83
CA GLN A 566 -22.06 50.98 -29.22
C GLN A 566 -23.15 51.23 -28.14
N VAL A 567 -22.97 50.68 -26.94
CA VAL A 567 -23.98 50.72 -25.87
C VAL A 567 -23.90 52.03 -25.07
N ALA A 568 -25.04 52.70 -24.88
CA ALA A 568 -25.15 53.87 -24.03
C ALA A 568 -25.31 53.46 -22.55
N PHE A 569 -24.48 54.01 -21.67
CA PHE A 569 -24.54 53.79 -20.22
C PHE A 569 -25.32 54.93 -19.50
N PRO A 570 -25.85 54.70 -18.28
CA PRO A 570 -26.59 55.71 -17.52
C PRO A 570 -25.75 56.96 -17.22
N LYS A 571 -26.19 58.12 -17.69
CA LYS A 571 -25.48 59.41 -17.54
C LYS A 571 -25.37 59.88 -16.07
N ASN A 572 -26.20 59.36 -15.18
CA ASN A 572 -26.31 59.75 -13.77
C ASN A 572 -25.49 58.84 -12.82
N PHE A 573 -24.69 57.91 -13.36
CA PHE A 573 -23.86 57.01 -12.57
C PHE A 573 -22.41 57.11 -13.07
N LYS A 574 -21.52 57.64 -12.22
CA LYS A 574 -20.09 57.74 -12.52
C LYS A 574 -19.36 56.59 -11.83
N TYR A 575 -18.68 55.76 -12.61
CA TYR A 575 -17.80 54.68 -12.14
C TYR A 575 -16.58 54.67 -13.05
N GLU A 576 -15.40 55.02 -12.50
CA GLU A 576 -14.09 55.15 -13.15
C GLU A 576 -14.06 55.96 -14.48
N GLU A 577 -13.36 57.10 -14.50
CA GLU A 577 -13.13 57.85 -15.73
C GLU A 577 -12.18 57.07 -16.66
N GLY A 578 -12.55 56.88 -17.93
CA GLY A 578 -11.74 56.14 -18.91
C GLY A 578 -11.98 54.62 -18.98
N PHE A 579 -12.79 54.05 -18.08
CA PHE A 579 -13.07 52.60 -18.01
C PHE A 579 -13.48 51.94 -19.34
N LEU A 580 -14.23 52.66 -20.18
CA LEU A 580 -14.72 52.14 -21.47
C LEU A 580 -13.64 52.14 -22.57
N GLU A 581 -12.63 52.99 -22.47
CA GLU A 581 -11.52 53.05 -23.44
C GLU A 581 -10.56 51.86 -23.26
N ASP A 582 -10.42 51.39 -22.02
CA ASP A 582 -9.55 50.25 -21.68
C ASP A 582 -10.25 48.88 -21.78
N LYS A 583 -11.59 48.85 -21.72
CA LYS A 583 -12.36 47.60 -21.72
C LYS A 583 -12.63 47.07 -23.13
N LYS A 584 -11.73 46.21 -23.61
CA LYS A 584 -11.92 45.42 -24.84
C LYS A 584 -12.89 44.26 -24.59
N ILE A 585 -13.96 44.18 -25.39
CA ILE A 585 -14.93 43.07 -25.36
C ILE A 585 -14.68 42.19 -26.56
N TYR A 586 -14.57 40.88 -26.34
CA TYR A 586 -14.35 39.89 -27.37
C TYR A 586 -15.55 38.94 -27.46
N HIS A 587 -15.89 38.51 -28.67
CA HIS A 587 -16.95 37.55 -28.94
C HIS A 587 -16.46 36.44 -29.87
N ILE A 588 -17.00 35.24 -29.69
CA ILE A 588 -16.79 34.13 -30.62
C ILE A 588 -17.48 34.44 -31.97
N THR A 589 -16.83 34.11 -33.07
CA THR A 589 -17.39 34.23 -34.42
C THR A 589 -18.45 33.14 -34.67
N PHE A 590 -19.34 33.32 -35.65
CA PHE A 590 -20.41 32.35 -35.85
C PHE A 590 -19.86 31.02 -36.38
N SER A 591 -20.26 29.91 -35.76
CA SER A 591 -19.72 28.57 -36.08
C SER A 591 -19.92 28.13 -37.54
N LYS A 592 -20.93 28.68 -38.21
CA LYS A 592 -21.19 28.46 -39.65
C LYS A 592 -20.10 29.04 -40.56
N ASP A 593 -19.33 30.01 -40.06
CA ASP A 593 -18.29 30.71 -40.81
C ASP A 593 -16.90 30.07 -40.59
N TRP A 594 -16.79 29.03 -39.75
CA TRP A 594 -15.55 28.31 -39.51
C TRP A 594 -15.28 27.31 -40.63
N ASP A 595 -14.58 27.73 -41.67
CA ASP A 595 -14.12 26.85 -42.73
C ASP A 595 -12.76 26.20 -42.41
N GLU A 596 -12.24 25.40 -43.34
CA GLU A 596 -10.92 24.76 -43.24
C GLU A 596 -9.80 25.78 -42.92
N LYS A 597 -9.86 26.99 -43.49
CA LYS A 597 -8.84 28.03 -43.28
C LYS A 597 -8.86 28.54 -41.85
N VAL A 598 -10.05 28.70 -41.27
CA VAL A 598 -10.21 29.10 -39.88
C VAL A 598 -9.52 28.08 -38.96
N PHE A 599 -9.76 26.78 -39.13
CA PHE A 599 -9.08 25.75 -38.32
C PHE A 599 -7.57 25.68 -38.59
N LYS A 600 -7.14 25.80 -39.84
CA LYS A 600 -5.72 25.86 -40.21
C LYS A 600 -5.00 27.04 -39.57
N SER A 601 -5.67 28.17 -39.36
CA SER A 601 -5.08 29.35 -38.72
C SER A 601 -4.62 29.11 -37.28
N ILE A 602 -5.08 28.04 -36.62
CA ILE A 602 -4.61 27.65 -35.30
C ILE A 602 -3.12 27.30 -35.34
N TYR A 603 -2.69 26.54 -36.35
CA TYR A 603 -1.34 25.96 -36.45
C TYR A 603 -0.53 26.39 -37.69
N GLY A 604 -1.14 27.13 -38.63
CA GLY A 604 -0.46 27.73 -39.79
C GLY A 604 0.33 28.98 -39.39
N GLU A 605 1.47 29.21 -40.06
CA GLU A 605 2.49 30.26 -39.81
C GLU A 605 2.05 31.39 -38.89
N VAL A 606 2.30 31.18 -37.59
CA VAL A 606 2.27 32.25 -36.59
C VAL A 606 3.54 33.06 -36.84
N GLY A 607 3.40 34.20 -37.54
CA GLY A 607 4.46 35.20 -37.58
C GLY A 607 4.90 35.48 -36.14
N ASN A 608 6.22 35.47 -35.90
CA ASN A 608 6.78 35.81 -34.60
C ASN A 608 6.08 37.06 -34.07
N ALA A 609 5.54 36.99 -32.84
CA ALA A 609 5.11 38.19 -32.14
C ALA A 609 6.33 39.11 -32.03
N GLU A 610 6.30 40.24 -32.74
CA GLU A 610 7.24 41.35 -32.56
C GLU A 610 7.07 42.00 -31.18
#